data_AF-A0A0S3RNZ9-F1
#
_entry.id   AF-A0A0S3RNZ9-F1
#
_cell.length_a   1.000
_cell.length_b   1.000
_cell.length_c   1.000
_cell.angle_alpha   90.00
_cell.angle_beta   90.00
_cell.angle_gamma   90.00
#
_symmetry.space_group_name_H-M   'P 1'
#
loop_
_entity.id
_entity.type
_entity.pdbx_description
1 polymer ?
#
loop_
_entity_poly.entity_id
_entity_poly.type
_entity_poly.pdbx_seq_one_letter_code
_entity_poly.pdbx_strand_id
1 'polypeptide(L)'
;MTFDIPNVPTLRNKCLSTVAENFRNFKSKLTSRYIFGHLKHKSPCSSYKSIDEETWRLFKESRMSEEWQVSVVHIIQFLINKYISYELIN
;
A
#
# COMPACT_ATOMS: atom_id res chain seq x y z
N MET A 1 12.42 27.50 -6.34
CA MET A 1 11.41 27.04 -7.31
C MET A 1 10.15 26.73 -6.53
N THR A 2 9.20 27.67 -6.50
CA THR A 2 7.89 27.48 -5.86
C THR A 2 6.95 26.90 -6.91
N PHE A 3 6.46 25.69 -6.68
CA PHE A 3 5.43 25.09 -7.52
C PHE A 3 4.08 25.71 -7.13
N ASP A 4 3.70 26.80 -7.80
CA ASP A 4 2.35 27.36 -7.67
C ASP A 4 1.36 26.43 -8.38
N ILE A 5 0.61 25.66 -7.58
CA ILE A 5 -0.50 24.85 -8.05
C ILE A 5 -1.67 25.82 -8.32
N PRO A 6 -2.16 25.97 -9.57
CA PRO A 6 -3.29 26.84 -9.84
C PRO A 6 -4.48 26.40 -8.98
N ASN A 7 -5.12 27.36 -8.31
CA ASN A 7 -6.22 27.15 -7.35
C ASN A 7 -7.51 26.70 -8.07
N VAL A 8 -7.46 25.54 -8.70
CA VAL A 8 -8.60 24.82 -9.22
C VAL A 8 -8.80 23.65 -8.27
N PRO A 9 -9.81 23.69 -7.39
CA PRO A 9 -10.03 22.66 -6.38
C PRO A 9 -10.05 21.23 -6.95
N THR A 10 -10.54 21.06 -8.18
CA THR A 10 -10.55 19.77 -8.88
C THR A 10 -9.15 19.27 -9.25
N LEU A 11 -8.23 20.16 -9.66
CA LEU A 11 -6.86 19.81 -9.96
C LEU A 11 -6.08 19.47 -8.68
N ARG A 12 -6.27 20.26 -7.62
CA ARG A 12 -5.71 19.98 -6.30
C ARG A 12 -6.15 18.60 -5.80
N ASN A 13 -7.45 18.30 -5.88
CA ASN A 13 -8.00 17.02 -5.46
C ASN A 13 -7.42 15.87 -6.29
N LYS A 14 -7.37 16.00 -7.62
CA LYS A 14 -6.75 14.99 -8.50
C LYS A 14 -5.28 14.73 -8.16
N CYS A 15 -4.50 15.80 -7.93
CA CYS A 15 -3.11 15.68 -7.54
C CYS A 15 -2.95 14.94 -6.20
N LEU A 16 -3.71 15.34 -5.18
CA LEU A 16 -3.69 14.69 -3.87
C LEU A 16 -4.14 13.22 -3.93
N SER A 17 -5.19 12.92 -4.70
CA SER A 17 -5.64 11.54 -4.93
C SER A 17 -4.55 10.70 -5.58
N THR A 18 -3.86 11.25 -6.58
CA THR A 18 -2.74 10.56 -7.27
C THR A 18 -1.58 10.28 -6.32
N VAL A 19 -1.20 11.26 -5.49
CA VAL A 19 -0.15 11.08 -4.47
C VAL A 19 -0.57 10.03 -3.44
N ALA A 20 -1.82 10.07 -2.97
CA ALA A 20 -2.36 9.11 -2.02
C ALA A 20 -2.36 7.68 -2.62
N GLU A 21 -2.74 7.54 -3.88
CA GLU A 21 -2.71 6.26 -4.59
C GLU A 21 -1.28 5.73 -4.76
N ASN A 22 -0.36 6.58 -5.22
CA ASN A 22 1.05 6.22 -5.35
C ASN A 22 1.64 5.78 -4.01
N PHE A 23 1.29 6.47 -2.92
CA PHE A 23 1.75 6.10 -1.58
C PHE A 23 1.15 4.78 -1.09
N ARG A 24 -0.13 4.51 -1.38
CA ARG A 24 -0.73 3.19 -1.11
C ARG A 24 -0.01 2.09 -1.90
N ASN A 25 0.20 2.30 -3.19
CA ASN A 25 0.90 1.35 -4.07
C ASN A 25 2.34 1.11 -3.61
N PHE A 26 3.02 2.15 -3.14
CA PHE A 26 4.35 2.04 -2.56
C PHE A 26 4.36 1.14 -1.33
N LYS A 27 3.46 1.38 -0.38
CA LYS A 27 3.29 0.52 0.81
C LYS A 27 2.98 -0.93 0.43
N SER A 28 2.10 -1.16 -0.55
CA SER A 28 1.78 -2.50 -1.05
C SER A 28 3.00 -3.21 -1.65
N LYS A 29 3.86 -2.49 -2.39
CA LYS A 29 5.13 -3.04 -2.91
C LYS A 29 6.10 -3.39 -1.78
N LEU A 30 6.21 -2.55 -0.75
CA LEU A 30 7.04 -2.86 0.41
C LEU A 30 6.57 -4.13 1.14
N THR A 31 5.26 -4.21 1.43
CA THR A 31 4.67 -5.37 2.09
C THR A 31 4.86 -6.66 1.27
N SER A 32 4.50 -6.65 -0.01
CA SER A 32 4.58 -7.84 -0.87
C SER A 32 6.01 -8.30 -1.16
N ARG A 33 7.01 -7.41 -1.18
CA ARG A 33 8.40 -7.77 -1.49
C ARG A 33 9.25 -8.06 -0.26
N TYR A 34 9.19 -7.18 0.74
CA TYR A 34 10.13 -7.15 1.87
C TYR A 34 9.54 -7.69 3.18
N ILE A 35 8.24 -7.94 3.27
CA ILE A 35 7.63 -8.58 4.44
C ILE A 35 7.29 -10.02 4.11
N PHE A 36 6.44 -10.22 3.10
CA PHE A 36 5.93 -11.55 2.72
C PHE A 36 6.60 -12.13 1.46
N GLY A 37 7.50 -11.38 0.83
CA GLY A 37 8.07 -11.73 -0.47
C GLY A 37 9.50 -12.28 -0.43
N HIS A 38 10.07 -12.40 -1.61
CA HIS A 38 11.42 -12.93 -1.84
C HIS A 38 12.54 -12.04 -1.27
N LEU A 39 12.26 -10.77 -0.94
CA LEU A 39 13.22 -9.85 -0.32
C LEU A 39 13.08 -9.75 1.20
N LYS A 40 12.34 -10.67 1.86
CA LYS A 40 12.10 -10.64 3.31
C LYS A 40 13.36 -10.60 4.19
N HIS A 41 14.49 -11.05 3.66
CA HIS A 41 15.79 -11.03 4.34
C HIS A 41 16.60 -9.74 4.12
N LYS A 42 16.09 -8.80 3.31
CA LYS A 42 16.74 -7.53 3.02
C LYS A 42 15.97 -6.36 3.66
N SER A 43 16.70 -5.30 4.00
CA SER A 43 16.10 -4.04 4.47
C SER A 43 15.88 -3.08 3.30
N PRO A 44 14.67 -2.49 3.15
CA PRO A 44 14.43 -1.44 2.16
C PRO A 44 15.16 -0.13 2.51
N CYS A 45 15.63 0.06 3.74
CA CYS A 45 16.33 1.28 4.19
C CYS A 45 17.62 1.52 3.39
N SER A 46 18.26 0.45 2.91
CA SER A 46 19.42 0.53 2.00
C SER A 46 19.06 1.07 0.61
N SER A 47 17.82 0.84 0.16
CA SER A 47 17.34 1.20 -1.18
C SER A 47 16.61 2.56 -1.19
N TYR A 48 16.02 2.94 -0.06
CA TYR A 48 15.21 4.17 0.07
C TYR A 48 15.76 5.04 1.20
N LYS A 49 16.43 6.15 0.83
CA LYS A 49 16.97 7.13 1.79
C LYS A 49 15.91 7.76 2.70
N SER A 50 14.65 7.75 2.28
CA SER A 50 13.52 8.32 3.01
C SER A 50 12.89 7.36 4.03
N ILE A 51 13.42 6.15 4.18
CA ILE A 51 12.95 5.16 5.15
C ILE A 51 14.10 4.85 6.09
N ASP A 52 14.02 5.32 7.32
CA ASP A 52 14.91 4.90 8.40
C ASP A 52 14.46 3.55 9.00
N GLU A 53 15.36 2.92 9.76
CA GLU A 53 15.13 1.59 10.33
C GLU A 53 13.95 1.56 11.32
N GLU A 54 13.71 2.64 12.07
CA GLU A 54 12.60 2.70 13.03
C GLU A 54 11.27 2.81 12.30
N THR A 55 11.18 3.69 11.30
CA THR A 55 10.02 3.79 10.41
C THR A 55 9.71 2.44 9.75
N TRP A 56 10.75 1.73 9.29
CA TRP A 56 10.58 0.41 8.70
C TRP A 56 10.11 -0.64 9.71
N ARG A 57 10.68 -0.65 10.92
CA ARG A 57 10.30 -1.55 12.01
C ARG A 57 8.82 -1.39 12.36
N LEU A 58 8.38 -0.15 12.62
CA LEU A 58 6.98 0.15 12.95
C LEU A 58 6.04 -0.22 11.80
N PHE A 59 6.44 0.05 10.55
CA PHE A 59 5.65 -0.35 9.40
C PHE A 59 5.51 -1.87 9.31
N LYS A 60 6.60 -2.62 9.52
CA LYS A 60 6.60 -4.09 9.50
C LYS A 60 5.68 -4.65 10.60
N GLU A 61 5.82 -4.16 11.84
CA GLU A 61 4.96 -4.54 12.95
C GLU A 61 3.48 -4.28 12.65
N SER A 62 3.15 -3.12 12.05
CA SER A 62 1.78 -2.80 11.66
C SER A 62 1.18 -3.72 10.58
N ARG A 63 2.02 -4.48 9.85
CA ARG A 63 1.58 -5.49 8.86
C ARG A 63 1.53 -6.90 9.46
N MET A 64 2.17 -7.09 10.60
CA MET A 64 2.14 -8.33 11.36
C MET A 64 1.04 -8.33 12.43
N SER A 65 0.37 -7.20 12.67
CA SER A 65 -0.75 -7.14 13.59
C SER A 65 -1.91 -8.03 13.11
N GLU A 66 -2.55 -8.69 14.07
CA GLU A 66 -3.68 -9.58 13.82
C GLU A 66 -4.81 -8.84 13.09
N GLU A 67 -5.14 -7.63 13.55
CA GLU A 67 -6.15 -6.76 12.94
C GLU A 67 -5.91 -6.53 11.44
N TRP A 68 -4.64 -6.26 11.07
CA TRP A 68 -4.31 -6.03 9.67
C TRP A 68 -4.44 -7.31 8.86
N GLN A 69 -3.91 -8.43 9.36
CA GLN A 69 -3.99 -9.71 8.65
C GLN A 69 -5.42 -10.19 8.48
N VAL A 70 -6.24 -10.10 9.53
CA VAL A 70 -7.68 -10.42 9.48
C VAL A 70 -8.38 -9.54 8.44
N SER A 71 -8.08 -8.23 8.41
CA SER A 71 -8.67 -7.32 7.41
C SER A 71 -8.35 -7.73 5.97
N VAL A 72 -7.11 -8.15 5.71
CA VAL A 72 -6.67 -8.57 4.38
C VAL A 72 -7.31 -9.88 3.98
N VAL A 73 -7.39 -10.85 4.90
CA VAL A 73 -8.07 -12.13 4.66
C VAL A 73 -9.54 -11.90 4.30
N HIS A 74 -10.24 -11.04 5.06
CA HIS A 74 -11.64 -10.70 4.77
C HIS A 74 -11.81 -10.04 3.39
N ILE A 75 -10.93 -9.11 3.01
CA ILE A 75 -10.98 -8.47 1.69
C ILE A 75 -10.73 -9.50 0.58
N ILE A 76 -9.72 -10.36 0.71
CA ILE A 76 -9.41 -11.39 -0.30
C ILE A 76 -10.59 -12.36 -0.43
N GLN A 77 -11.14 -12.84 0.69
CA GLN A 77 -12.29 -13.74 0.69
C GLN A 77 -13.51 -13.08 0.02
N PHE A 78 -13.78 -11.81 0.32
CA PHE A 78 -14.84 -11.05 -0.33
C PHE A 78 -14.65 -10.96 -1.86
N LEU A 79 -13.43 -10.67 -2.32
CA LEU A 79 -13.13 -10.58 -3.75
C LEU A 79 -13.24 -11.93 -4.46
N ILE A 80 -12.78 -13.02 -3.84
CA ILE A 80 -12.93 -14.39 -4.37
C ILE A 80 -14.41 -14.75 -4.50
N ASN A 81 -15.19 -14.53 -3.44
CA ASN A 81 -16.63 -14.82 -3.46
C ASN A 81 -17.35 -14.01 -4.54
N LYS A 82 -16.98 -12.74 -4.70
CA LYS A 82 -17.52 -11.88 -5.76
C LYS A 82 -17.17 -12.39 -7.16
N TYR A 83 -15.93 -12.81 -7.39
CA TYR A 83 -15.49 -13.36 -8.67
C TYR A 83 -16.23 -14.67 -9.00
N ILE A 84 -16.27 -15.62 -8.05
CA ILE A 84 -16.99 -16.89 -8.22
C ILE A 84 -18.47 -16.64 -8.53
N SER A 85 -19.11 -15.71 -7.82
CA SER A 85 -20.51 -15.36 -8.09
C SER A 85 -20.69 -14.81 -9.51
N TYR A 86 -19.75 -14.01 -10.01
CA TYR A 86 -19.80 -13.49 -11.38
C TYR A 86 -19.65 -14.60 -12.43
N GLU A 87 -18.76 -15.56 -12.20
CA GLU A 87 -18.53 -16.70 -13.10
C GLU A 87 -19.68 -17.73 -13.09
N LEU A 88 -20.43 -17.85 -11.98
CA LEU A 88 -21.56 -18.78 -11.87
C LEU A 88 -22.88 -18.22 -12.46
N ILE A 89 -22.94 -16.91 -12.73
CA ILE A 89 -24.13 -16.22 -13.25
C ILE A 89 -24.00 -15.92 -14.77
N ASN A 90 -22.80 -16.09 -15.35
CA ASN A 90 -22.56 -16.03 -16.80
C ASN A 90 -22.36 -17.43 -17.39
#